data_AF-A0A0S7Z3S2-F1
#
_entry.id   AF-A0A0S7Z3S2-F1
#
_cell.length_a   1.000
_cell.length_b   1.000
_cell.length_c   1.000
_cell.angle_alpha   90.00
_cell.angle_beta   90.00
_cell.angle_gamma   90.00
#
_symmetry.space_group_name_H-M   'P 1'
#
loop_
_entity.id
_entity.type
_entity.pdbx_description
1 polymer ?
#
loop_
_entity_poly.entity_id
_entity_poly.type
_entity_poly.pdbx_seq_one_letter_code
_entity_poly.pdbx_strand_id
1 'polypeptide(L)'
;MAESLLGDIRAGRLAVGDTLPGELELVGHFDVSRHTVREALRRLEELGLIGRRQGVGTVVLARQPTESYVQAVRSPAALLQYPAGSRLVLRSSESVRAGRALARLLGCKTGAAWHLLCCLREFADGGPPVCWTDLYLLPEYAGIAAAVGRRSGFVYELVEDRYGQRVASIDVDIMARAIPERMSEALGVAAGTPSLTVVRRYLDRDRRLFMVSVSEHPGDRFTYSMGLERGWQSGGGAVWSGA
;
A
#
# COMPACT_ATOMS: atom_id res chain seq x y z
N MET A 1 0.69 -3.52 28.79
CA MET A 1 0.46 -2.19 28.19
C MET A 1 -0.48 -2.23 26.98
N ALA A 2 -0.09 -2.86 25.84
CA ALA A 2 -0.92 -2.85 24.62
C ALA A 2 -2.36 -3.35 24.85
N GLU A 3 -2.54 -4.42 25.63
CA GLU A 3 -3.85 -4.94 26.01
C GLU A 3 -4.67 -3.98 26.89
N SER A 4 -4.01 -3.19 27.75
CA SER A 4 -4.66 -2.20 28.59
C SER A 4 -5.23 -1.06 27.74
N LEU A 5 -4.40 -0.48 26.87
CA LEU A 5 -4.81 0.58 25.95
C LEU A 5 -5.91 0.08 24.99
N LEU A 6 -5.80 -1.16 24.51
CA LEU A 6 -6.86 -1.80 23.73
C LEU A 6 -8.17 -1.92 24.52
N GLY A 7 -8.09 -2.31 25.79
CA GLY A 7 -9.23 -2.36 26.70
C GLY A 7 -9.89 -1.00 26.90
N ASP A 8 -9.10 0.07 27.05
CA ASP A 8 -9.58 1.44 27.22
C ASP A 8 -10.27 1.98 25.97
N ILE A 9 -9.70 1.71 24.79
CA ILE A 9 -10.29 2.07 23.49
C ILE A 9 -11.62 1.32 23.27
N ARG A 10 -11.67 0.02 23.56
CA ARG A 10 -12.90 -0.80 23.42
C ARG A 10 -13.98 -0.31 24.37
N ALA A 11 -13.62 -0.07 25.63
CA ALA A 11 -14.52 0.44 26.66
C ALA A 11 -14.98 1.88 26.38
N GLY A 12 -14.34 2.60 25.46
CA GLY A 12 -14.65 3.99 25.14
C GLY A 12 -14.11 4.99 26.18
N ARG A 13 -13.19 4.56 27.06
CA ARG A 13 -12.43 5.46 27.94
C ARG A 13 -11.45 6.32 27.15
N LEU A 14 -10.99 5.80 26.01
CA LEU A 14 -10.34 6.54 24.93
C LEU A 14 -11.29 6.51 23.73
N ALA A 15 -12.00 7.61 23.48
CA ALA A 15 -12.97 7.72 22.41
C ALA A 15 -12.30 7.97 21.06
N VAL A 16 -12.99 7.66 19.96
CA VAL A 16 -12.52 7.99 18.61
C VAL A 16 -12.38 9.50 18.48
N GLY A 17 -11.23 9.96 18.03
CA GLY A 17 -10.84 11.37 17.99
C GLY A 17 -9.99 11.83 19.18
N ASP A 18 -9.94 11.07 20.27
CA ASP A 18 -9.10 11.41 21.43
C ASP A 18 -7.63 11.23 21.11
N THR A 19 -6.79 12.05 21.77
CA THR A 19 -5.34 11.95 21.66
C THR A 19 -4.79 11.12 22.81
N LEU A 20 -3.97 10.11 22.51
CA LEU A 20 -3.24 9.33 23.49
C LEU A 20 -2.15 10.18 24.16
N PRO A 21 -1.80 9.89 25.42
CA PRO A 21 -0.64 10.46 26.09
C PRO A 21 0.65 10.28 25.28
N GLY A 22 1.61 11.19 25.46
CA GLY A 22 2.90 11.14 24.75
C GLY A 22 3.73 9.90 25.12
N GLU A 23 4.70 9.51 24.27
CA GLU A 23 5.55 8.32 24.52
C GLU A 23 6.22 8.35 25.90
N LEU A 24 6.67 9.53 26.36
CA LEU A 24 7.30 9.70 27.67
C LEU A 24 6.32 9.56 28.84
N GLU A 25 5.09 10.05 28.67
CA GLU A 25 4.03 9.92 29.67
C GLU A 25 3.58 8.47 29.79
N LEU A 26 3.48 7.76 28.67
CA LEU A 26 3.18 6.32 28.65
C LEU A 26 4.29 5.49 29.31
N VAL A 27 5.57 5.86 29.13
CA VAL A 27 6.69 5.24 29.85
C VAL A 27 6.50 5.39 31.36
N GLY A 28 6.21 6.60 31.83
CA GLY A 28 6.01 6.86 33.26
C GLY A 28 4.75 6.20 33.82
N HIS A 29 3.64 6.20 33.07
CA HIS A 29 2.35 5.67 33.51
C HIS A 29 2.34 4.15 33.63
N PHE A 30 3.00 3.46 32.69
CA PHE A 30 3.02 2.00 32.66
C PHE A 30 4.29 1.38 33.26
N ASP A 31 5.27 2.21 33.68
CA ASP A 31 6.59 1.79 34.18
C ASP A 31 7.28 0.76 33.25
N VAL A 32 7.36 1.11 31.97
CA VAL A 32 7.96 0.25 30.93
C VAL A 32 8.99 0.99 30.10
N SER A 33 9.86 0.24 29.42
CA SER A 33 10.85 0.84 28.53
C SER A 33 10.21 1.59 27.35
N ARG A 34 10.91 2.59 26.82
CA ARG A 34 10.51 3.29 25.57
C ARG A 34 10.30 2.33 24.40
N HIS A 35 11.08 1.25 24.33
CA HIS A 35 10.93 0.24 23.29
C HIS A 35 9.58 -0.48 23.40
N THR A 36 9.19 -0.87 24.62
CA THR A 36 7.90 -1.52 24.90
C THR A 36 6.72 -0.60 24.56
N VAL A 37 6.81 0.70 24.87
CA VAL A 37 5.80 1.69 24.47
C VAL A 37 5.67 1.76 22.94
N ARG A 38 6.80 1.85 22.23
CA ARG A 38 6.80 1.92 20.77
C ARG A 38 6.22 0.68 20.12
N GLU A 39 6.55 -0.52 20.61
CA GLU A 39 5.97 -1.76 20.09
C GLU A 39 4.47 -1.87 20.39
N ALA A 40 4.01 -1.42 21.57
CA ALA A 40 2.60 -1.38 21.90
C ALA A 40 1.82 -0.43 20.97
N LEU A 41 2.33 0.78 20.76
CA LEU A 41 1.72 1.76 19.85
C LEU A 41 1.77 1.28 18.39
N ARG A 42 2.89 0.70 17.95
CA ARG A 42 3.02 0.11 16.61
C ARG A 42 1.94 -0.94 16.38
N ARG A 43 1.73 -1.83 17.34
CA ARG A 43 0.69 -2.88 17.24
C ARG A 43 -0.72 -2.31 17.21
N LEU A 44 -1.02 -1.27 18.00
CA LEU A 44 -2.33 -0.61 17.95
C LEU A 44 -2.56 0.16 16.63
N GLU A 45 -1.50 0.76 16.08
CA GLU A 45 -1.51 1.44 14.78
C GLU A 45 -1.71 0.42 13.64
N GLU A 46 -1.07 -0.75 13.72
CA GLU A 46 -1.26 -1.87 12.79
C GLU A 46 -2.69 -2.42 12.81
N LEU A 47 -3.35 -2.41 13.97
CA LEU A 47 -4.75 -2.80 14.12
C LEU A 47 -5.73 -1.69 13.65
N GLY A 48 -5.22 -0.56 13.15
CA GLY A 48 -6.05 0.58 12.71
C GLY A 48 -6.77 1.30 13.85
N LEU A 49 -6.40 1.03 15.11
CA LEU A 49 -7.07 1.60 16.28
C LEU A 49 -6.62 3.03 16.58
N ILE A 50 -5.38 3.34 16.23
CA ILE A 50 -4.76 4.65 16.46
C ILE A 50 -3.96 5.07 15.23
N GLY A 51 -3.73 6.37 15.08
CA GLY A 51 -2.89 6.92 14.02
C GLY A 51 -2.21 8.19 14.46
N ARG A 52 -0.97 8.39 14.03
CA ARG A 52 -0.19 9.57 14.42
C ARG A 52 -0.52 10.78 13.51
N ARG A 53 -0.84 11.94 14.10
CA ARG A 53 -1.01 13.23 13.42
C ARG A 53 0.08 14.21 13.84
N GLN A 54 0.77 14.80 12.85
CA GLN A 54 1.81 15.80 13.12
C GLN A 54 1.20 17.00 13.86
N GLY A 55 1.89 17.49 14.89
CA GLY A 55 1.43 18.61 15.73
C GLY A 55 0.32 18.27 16.74
N VAL A 56 -0.39 17.15 16.57
CA VAL A 56 -1.50 16.73 17.46
C VAL A 56 -1.08 15.57 18.37
N GLY A 57 -0.28 14.64 17.88
CA GLY A 57 0.10 13.43 18.62
C GLY A 57 -0.56 12.17 18.06
N THR A 58 -0.73 11.16 18.89
CA THR A 58 -1.32 9.87 18.49
C THR A 58 -2.83 9.91 18.76
N VAL A 59 -3.68 9.68 17.77
CA VAL A 59 -5.14 9.84 17.87
C VAL A 59 -5.84 8.49 17.72
N VAL A 60 -6.90 8.24 18.48
CA VAL A 60 -7.77 7.06 18.33
C VAL A 60 -8.61 7.18 17.05
N LEU A 61 -8.51 6.19 16.17
CA LEU A 61 -9.23 6.14 14.90
C LEU A 61 -10.44 5.20 14.94
N ALA A 62 -10.37 4.12 15.72
CA ALA A 62 -11.42 3.09 15.76
C ALA A 62 -11.51 2.43 17.15
N ARG A 63 -12.70 1.93 17.49
CA ARG A 63 -12.96 1.22 18.78
C ARG A 63 -12.69 -0.29 18.71
N GLN A 64 -12.64 -0.83 17.51
CA GLN A 64 -12.34 -2.23 17.24
C GLN A 64 -11.25 -2.29 16.19
N PRO A 65 -10.37 -3.32 16.24
CA PRO A 65 -9.42 -3.55 15.17
C PRO A 65 -10.18 -3.53 13.86
N THR A 66 -9.78 -2.66 12.95
CA THR A 66 -10.37 -2.70 11.63
C THR A 66 -9.55 -3.71 10.85
N GLU A 67 -10.19 -4.59 10.07
CA GLU A 67 -9.45 -5.36 9.05
C GLU A 67 -8.82 -4.42 7.99
N SER A 68 -9.16 -3.13 8.06
CA SER A 68 -8.57 -2.04 7.29
C SER A 68 -7.22 -1.60 7.83
N TYR A 69 -6.18 -1.80 7.02
CA TYR A 69 -4.91 -1.16 7.21
C TYR A 69 -4.96 0.32 6.79
N VAL A 70 -4.57 1.22 7.68
CA VAL A 70 -4.47 2.66 7.39
C VAL A 70 -3.02 3.01 7.08
N GLN A 71 -2.72 3.27 5.81
CA GLN A 71 -1.42 3.73 5.36
C GLN A 71 -1.31 5.25 5.52
N ALA A 72 -0.63 5.69 6.58
CA ALA A 72 -0.31 7.10 6.80
C ALA A 72 0.78 7.57 5.82
N VAL A 73 0.41 8.40 4.85
CA VAL A 73 1.32 8.95 3.85
C VAL A 73 1.93 10.24 4.39
N ARG A 74 3.13 10.12 4.94
CA ARG A 74 3.91 11.26 5.49
C ARG A 74 5.05 11.70 4.57
N SER A 75 5.32 10.92 3.54
CA SER A 75 6.26 11.21 2.47
C SER A 75 5.79 10.49 1.21
N PRO A 76 6.23 10.92 0.00
CA PRO A 76 5.89 10.21 -1.23
C PRO A 76 6.29 8.72 -1.20
N ALA A 77 7.38 8.38 -0.52
CA ALA A 77 7.82 6.98 -0.38
C ALA A 77 6.83 6.12 0.41
N ALA A 78 6.07 6.72 1.34
CA ALA A 78 5.04 5.99 2.09
C ALA A 78 3.88 5.54 1.19
N LEU A 79 3.63 6.19 0.04
CA LEU A 79 2.65 5.70 -0.94
C LEU A 79 3.03 4.33 -1.51
N LEU A 80 4.30 3.94 -1.42
CA LEU A 80 4.80 2.68 -1.98
C LEU A 80 4.73 1.50 -1.03
N GLN A 81 4.63 1.79 0.27
CA GLN A 81 4.76 0.82 1.35
C GLN A 81 3.45 0.06 1.62
N TYR A 82 3.60 -1.06 2.31
CA TYR A 82 2.54 -1.99 2.71
C TYR A 82 2.77 -2.39 4.18
N PRO A 83 1.76 -2.99 4.85
CA PRO A 83 1.90 -3.42 6.24
C PRO A 83 3.17 -4.26 6.47
N ALA A 84 3.83 -4.01 7.59
CA ALA A 84 4.93 -4.86 8.06
C ALA A 84 4.42 -6.31 8.24
N GLY A 85 5.29 -7.29 7.99
CA GLY A 85 4.92 -8.70 8.04
C GLY A 85 4.13 -9.22 6.84
N SER A 86 3.72 -8.34 5.91
CA SER A 86 3.16 -8.76 4.62
C SER A 86 4.27 -9.05 3.60
N ARG A 87 4.06 -10.07 2.77
CA ARG A 87 4.94 -10.42 1.66
C ARG A 87 4.15 -10.58 0.37
N LEU A 88 4.79 -10.29 -0.74
CA LEU A 88 4.21 -10.50 -2.06
C LEU A 88 4.46 -11.95 -2.48
N VAL A 89 3.43 -12.65 -2.95
CA VAL A 89 3.52 -14.05 -3.38
C VAL A 89 3.08 -14.13 -4.84
N LEU A 90 3.98 -14.61 -5.69
CA LEU A 90 3.70 -14.82 -7.12
C LEU A 90 2.66 -15.95 -7.28
N ARG A 91 1.62 -15.69 -8.06
CA ARG A 91 0.53 -16.65 -8.37
C ARG A 91 0.60 -17.13 -9.82
N SER A 92 0.82 -16.21 -10.76
CA SER A 92 1.04 -16.56 -12.17
C SER A 92 2.00 -15.57 -12.84
N SER A 93 2.55 -16.01 -13.97
CA SER A 93 3.49 -15.26 -14.79
C SER A 93 3.21 -15.58 -16.26
N GLU A 94 2.97 -14.57 -17.08
CA GLU A 94 2.61 -14.74 -18.48
C GLU A 94 3.00 -13.53 -19.33
N SER A 95 3.03 -13.71 -20.65
CA SER A 95 3.24 -12.61 -21.61
C SER A 95 1.89 -12.13 -22.14
N VAL A 96 1.66 -10.83 -22.11
CA VAL A 96 0.39 -10.22 -22.52
C VAL A 96 0.61 -9.08 -23.51
N ARG A 97 -0.41 -8.80 -24.31
CA ARG A 97 -0.48 -7.58 -25.13
C ARG A 97 -1.58 -6.68 -24.63
N ALA A 98 -1.26 -5.39 -24.49
CA ALA A 98 -2.21 -4.41 -23.97
C ALA A 98 -3.33 -4.15 -24.99
N GLY A 99 -4.50 -4.75 -24.79
CA GLY A 99 -5.74 -4.33 -25.47
C GLY A 99 -6.10 -2.89 -25.12
N ARG A 100 -7.12 -2.31 -25.79
CA ARG A 100 -7.43 -0.87 -25.70
C ARG A 100 -7.68 -0.39 -24.24
N ALA A 101 -8.40 -1.17 -23.44
CA ALA A 101 -8.69 -0.84 -22.04
C ALA A 101 -7.44 -0.92 -21.14
N LEU A 102 -6.66 -2.01 -21.28
CA LEU A 102 -5.42 -2.17 -20.53
C LEU A 102 -4.40 -1.11 -20.92
N ALA A 103 -4.26 -0.79 -22.20
CA ALA A 103 -3.36 0.25 -22.68
C ALA A 103 -3.66 1.62 -22.04
N ARG A 104 -4.95 1.97 -21.91
CA ARG A 104 -5.38 3.19 -21.19
C ARG A 104 -5.00 3.13 -19.72
N LEU A 105 -5.24 2.01 -19.03
CA LEU A 105 -4.89 1.83 -17.63
C LEU A 105 -3.38 1.96 -17.40
N LEU A 106 -2.57 1.31 -18.24
CA LEU A 106 -1.11 1.34 -18.14
C LEU A 106 -0.50 2.67 -18.59
N GLY A 107 -1.20 3.46 -19.40
CA GLY A 107 -0.64 4.66 -20.03
C GLY A 107 0.31 4.32 -21.19
N CYS A 108 0.02 3.26 -21.95
CA CYS A 108 0.84 2.80 -23.06
C CYS A 108 0.06 2.73 -24.38
N LYS A 109 0.75 2.38 -25.48
CA LYS A 109 0.11 2.15 -26.79
C LYS A 109 -0.67 0.83 -26.78
N THR A 110 -1.79 0.79 -27.51
CA THR A 110 -2.51 -0.48 -27.75
C THR A 110 -1.61 -1.44 -28.52
N GLY A 111 -1.62 -2.72 -28.13
CA GLY A 111 -0.78 -3.78 -28.68
C GLY A 111 0.61 -3.91 -28.06
N ALA A 112 1.01 -2.98 -27.17
CA ALA A 112 2.29 -3.04 -26.46
C ALA A 112 2.44 -4.36 -25.71
N ALA A 113 3.61 -4.98 -25.83
CA ALA A 113 3.93 -6.23 -25.17
C ALA A 113 4.41 -5.98 -23.74
N TRP A 114 3.89 -6.77 -22.82
CA TRP A 114 4.22 -6.76 -21.40
C TRP A 114 4.39 -8.18 -20.90
N HIS A 115 5.19 -8.34 -19.86
CA HIS A 115 5.21 -9.53 -19.03
C HIS A 115 4.41 -9.24 -17.76
N LEU A 116 3.36 -10.00 -17.52
CA LEU A 116 2.45 -9.86 -16.38
C LEU A 116 2.84 -10.85 -15.29
N LEU A 117 3.04 -10.35 -14.07
CA LEU A 117 3.13 -11.14 -12.85
C LEU A 117 1.91 -10.84 -11.98
N CYS A 118 1.06 -11.84 -11.77
CA CYS A 118 -0.07 -11.75 -10.85
C CYS A 118 0.40 -12.18 -9.46
N CYS A 119 0.23 -11.30 -8.48
CA CYS A 119 0.72 -11.52 -7.13
C CYS A 119 -0.37 -11.26 -6.09
N LEU A 120 -0.31 -12.01 -4.99
CA LEU A 120 -1.16 -11.80 -3.82
C LEU A 120 -0.28 -11.36 -2.66
N ARG A 121 -0.66 -10.28 -1.97
CA ARG A 121 0.05 -9.83 -0.77
C ARG A 121 -0.61 -10.41 0.47
N GLU A 122 0.14 -11.23 1.19
CA GLU A 122 -0.36 -12.00 2.32
C GLU A 122 0.49 -11.77 3.56
N PHE A 123 -0.11 -11.93 4.73
CA PHE A 123 0.62 -11.99 5.99
C PHE A 123 1.13 -13.39 6.27
N ALA A 124 2.25 -13.48 7.00
CA ALA A 124 2.82 -14.77 7.38
C ALA A 124 1.98 -15.54 8.41
N ASP A 125 1.12 -14.84 9.15
CA ASP A 125 0.31 -15.36 10.26
C ASP A 125 -1.08 -15.88 9.82
N GLY A 126 -1.40 -15.83 8.52
CA GLY A 126 -2.63 -16.41 7.97
C GLY A 126 -3.86 -15.49 8.00
N GLY A 127 -3.68 -14.17 8.19
CA GLY A 127 -4.75 -13.18 8.04
C GLY A 127 -5.24 -13.01 6.58
N PRO A 128 -6.36 -12.29 6.37
CA PRO A 128 -6.88 -12.01 5.04
C PRO A 128 -5.82 -11.29 4.18
N PRO A 129 -5.72 -11.59 2.88
CA PRO A 129 -4.77 -10.91 2.00
C PRO A 129 -5.01 -9.40 1.93
N VAL A 130 -3.92 -8.64 1.89
CA VAL A 130 -3.92 -7.17 1.86
C VAL A 130 -4.44 -6.65 0.53
N CYS A 131 -3.94 -7.20 -0.57
CA CYS A 131 -4.28 -6.79 -1.93
C CYS A 131 -3.85 -7.82 -2.96
N TRP A 132 -4.51 -7.78 -4.10
CA TRP A 132 -4.03 -8.37 -5.34
C TRP A 132 -3.16 -7.34 -6.06
N THR A 133 -2.07 -7.76 -6.71
CA THR A 133 -1.23 -6.85 -7.50
C THR A 133 -0.82 -7.51 -8.80
N ASP A 134 -1.20 -6.88 -9.91
CA ASP A 134 -0.67 -7.16 -11.23
C ASP A 134 0.56 -6.28 -11.47
N LEU A 135 1.69 -6.90 -11.80
CA LEU A 135 2.92 -6.22 -12.20
C LEU A 135 3.12 -6.40 -13.69
N TYR A 136 3.05 -5.33 -14.45
CA TYR A 136 3.37 -5.30 -15.87
C TYR A 136 4.80 -4.79 -16.04
N LEU A 137 5.66 -5.65 -16.57
CA LEU A 137 7.07 -5.38 -16.84
C LEU A 137 7.31 -5.36 -18.34
N LEU A 138 8.26 -4.56 -18.83
CA LEU A 138 8.72 -4.80 -20.19
C LEU A 138 9.28 -6.24 -20.30
N PRO A 139 9.09 -6.94 -21.45
CA PRO A 139 9.46 -8.35 -21.59
C PRO A 139 10.92 -8.66 -21.23
N GLU A 140 11.83 -7.72 -21.48
CA GLU A 140 13.26 -7.84 -21.13
C GLU A 140 13.52 -7.99 -19.62
N TYR A 141 12.58 -7.57 -18.77
CA TYR A 141 12.69 -7.67 -17.31
C TYR A 141 11.97 -8.88 -16.70
N ALA A 142 11.33 -9.73 -17.51
CA ALA A 142 10.55 -10.89 -17.07
C ALA A 142 11.29 -11.81 -16.09
N GLY A 143 12.63 -11.89 -16.19
CA GLY A 143 13.46 -12.71 -15.32
C GLY A 143 13.31 -12.42 -13.82
N ILE A 144 12.80 -11.26 -13.38
CA ILE A 144 12.63 -10.96 -11.94
C ILE A 144 11.58 -11.84 -11.27
N ALA A 145 10.69 -12.51 -12.03
CA ALA A 145 9.59 -13.31 -11.51
C ALA A 145 10.04 -14.26 -10.39
N ALA A 146 11.16 -14.95 -10.58
CA ALA A 146 11.70 -15.91 -9.61
C ALA A 146 12.12 -15.25 -8.28
N ALA A 147 12.45 -13.95 -8.27
CA ALA A 147 12.93 -13.23 -7.09
C ALA A 147 11.82 -12.45 -6.37
N VAL A 148 10.64 -12.30 -6.98
CA VAL A 148 9.49 -11.61 -6.37
C VAL A 148 9.13 -12.27 -5.05
N GLY A 149 9.04 -11.48 -3.97
CA GLY A 149 8.64 -11.94 -2.65
C GLY A 149 9.71 -12.69 -1.85
N ARG A 150 10.90 -12.93 -2.42
CA ARG A 150 12.01 -13.64 -1.72
C ARG A 150 12.82 -12.75 -0.79
N ARG A 151 12.78 -11.44 -1.01
CA ARG A 151 13.45 -10.44 -0.17
C ARG A 151 12.48 -9.33 0.20
N SER A 152 12.71 -8.72 1.34
CA SER A 152 12.08 -7.46 1.72
C SER A 152 12.55 -6.35 0.77
N GLY A 153 11.66 -5.41 0.46
CA GLY A 153 11.95 -4.31 -0.46
C GLY A 153 10.88 -4.13 -1.52
N PHE A 154 11.13 -3.20 -2.44
CA PHE A 154 10.22 -2.90 -3.53
C PHE A 154 10.56 -3.73 -4.77
N VAL A 155 9.54 -4.08 -5.55
CA VAL A 155 9.73 -4.88 -6.77
C VAL A 155 10.62 -4.17 -7.80
N TYR A 156 10.53 -2.84 -7.91
CA TYR A 156 11.38 -2.10 -8.85
C TYR A 156 12.87 -2.29 -8.55
N GLU A 157 13.25 -2.44 -7.28
CA GLU A 157 14.65 -2.66 -6.88
C GLU A 157 15.20 -3.97 -7.48
N LEU A 158 14.35 -4.97 -7.73
CA LEU A 158 14.77 -6.20 -8.44
C LEU A 158 15.15 -5.91 -9.88
N VAL A 159 14.45 -4.97 -10.53
CA VAL A 159 14.77 -4.53 -11.89
C VAL A 159 16.05 -3.72 -11.88
N GLU A 160 16.21 -2.79 -10.92
CA GLU A 160 17.40 -1.97 -10.81
C GLU A 160 18.66 -2.81 -10.56
N ASP A 161 18.60 -3.76 -9.63
CA ASP A 161 19.74 -4.59 -9.26
C ASP A 161 20.15 -5.54 -10.37
N ARG A 162 19.19 -6.12 -11.09
CA ARG A 162 19.45 -7.17 -12.08
C ARG A 162 19.79 -6.62 -13.46
N TYR A 163 19.20 -5.49 -13.84
CA TYR A 163 19.31 -4.95 -15.21
C TYR A 163 19.88 -3.53 -15.26
N GLY A 164 20.15 -2.90 -14.12
CA GLY A 164 20.69 -1.53 -14.07
C GLY A 164 19.67 -0.44 -14.45
N GLN A 165 18.43 -0.80 -14.75
CA GLN A 165 17.37 0.14 -15.11
C GLN A 165 16.87 0.85 -13.84
N ARG A 166 17.11 2.16 -13.74
CA ARG A 166 16.77 2.97 -12.56
C ARG A 166 15.41 3.66 -12.70
N VAL A 167 14.66 3.71 -11.60
CA VAL A 167 13.48 4.56 -11.47
C VAL A 167 13.95 6.00 -11.28
N ALA A 168 13.43 6.92 -12.11
CA ALA A 168 13.61 8.36 -11.93
C ALA A 168 12.34 9.02 -11.38
N SER A 169 11.16 8.55 -11.77
CA SER A 169 9.89 9.05 -11.26
C SER A 169 8.84 7.94 -11.21
N ILE A 170 7.85 8.14 -10.34
CA ILE A 170 6.70 7.23 -10.22
C ILE A 170 5.43 8.08 -10.27
N ASP A 171 4.62 7.87 -11.30
CA ASP A 171 3.29 8.48 -11.39
C ASP A 171 2.28 7.57 -10.70
N VAL A 172 1.43 8.12 -9.84
CA VAL A 172 0.47 7.36 -9.02
C VAL A 172 -0.96 7.84 -9.28
N ASP A 173 -1.82 6.94 -9.73
CA ASP A 173 -3.27 7.14 -9.75
C ASP A 173 -3.91 6.29 -8.65
N ILE A 174 -4.85 6.89 -7.92
CA ILE A 174 -5.69 6.21 -6.93
C ILE A 174 -7.15 6.39 -7.36
N MET A 175 -7.88 5.30 -7.49
CA MET A 175 -9.26 5.30 -7.98
C MET A 175 -10.11 4.25 -7.28
N ALA A 176 -11.44 4.43 -7.32
CA ALA A 176 -12.39 3.43 -6.87
C ALA A 176 -12.78 2.53 -8.06
N ARG A 177 -12.75 1.21 -7.86
CA ARG A 177 -13.26 0.22 -8.81
C ARG A 177 -14.01 -0.89 -8.06
N ALA A 178 -14.52 -1.86 -8.79
CA ALA A 178 -15.08 -3.07 -8.21
C ALA A 178 -14.10 -4.23 -8.41
N ILE A 179 -13.90 -5.05 -7.37
CA ILE A 179 -13.06 -6.25 -7.41
C ILE A 179 -13.59 -7.20 -8.50
N PRO A 180 -12.82 -7.51 -9.55
CA PRO A 180 -13.19 -8.48 -10.57
C PRO A 180 -13.24 -9.93 -10.04
N GLU A 181 -14.04 -10.78 -10.69
CA GLU A 181 -14.17 -12.21 -10.33
C GLU A 181 -12.82 -12.95 -10.25
N ARG A 182 -11.90 -12.68 -11.18
CA ARG A 182 -10.60 -13.39 -11.24
C ARG A 182 -9.72 -13.27 -9.98
N MET A 183 -10.02 -12.33 -9.09
CA MET A 183 -9.25 -12.09 -7.86
C MET A 183 -10.11 -12.17 -6.59
N SER A 184 -11.45 -12.34 -6.71
CA SER A 184 -12.39 -12.37 -5.59
C SER A 184 -12.06 -13.51 -4.62
N GLU A 185 -11.93 -14.73 -5.16
CA GLU A 185 -11.59 -15.94 -4.40
C GLU A 185 -10.24 -15.82 -3.71
N ALA A 186 -9.21 -15.39 -4.45
CA ALA A 186 -7.86 -15.22 -3.92
C ALA A 186 -7.79 -14.15 -2.82
N LEU A 187 -8.66 -13.14 -2.87
CA LEU A 187 -8.79 -12.12 -1.83
C LEU A 187 -9.73 -12.54 -0.70
N GLY A 188 -10.51 -13.62 -0.84
CA GLY A 188 -11.54 -14.00 0.13
C GLY A 188 -12.62 -12.93 0.27
N VAL A 189 -13.04 -12.31 -0.84
CA VAL A 189 -14.14 -11.32 -0.88
C VAL A 189 -15.11 -11.68 -2.01
N ALA A 190 -16.33 -11.13 -1.97
CA ALA A 190 -17.25 -11.26 -3.10
C ALA A 190 -16.76 -10.49 -4.32
N ALA A 191 -17.02 -11.01 -5.52
CA ALA A 191 -16.87 -10.23 -6.74
C ALA A 191 -17.79 -9.00 -6.69
N GLY A 192 -17.31 -7.88 -7.20
CA GLY A 192 -18.02 -6.61 -7.12
C GLY A 192 -17.76 -5.81 -5.84
N THR A 193 -17.10 -6.38 -4.82
CA THR A 193 -16.70 -5.62 -3.62
C THR A 193 -15.96 -4.34 -4.01
N PRO A 194 -16.27 -3.18 -3.42
CA PRO A 194 -15.56 -1.94 -3.70
C PRO A 194 -14.07 -2.09 -3.44
N SER A 195 -13.26 -1.57 -4.36
CA SER A 195 -11.81 -1.59 -4.31
C SER A 195 -11.22 -0.20 -4.37
N LEU A 196 -10.18 0.00 -3.56
CA LEU A 196 -9.22 1.08 -3.77
C LEU A 196 -8.13 0.57 -4.71
N THR A 197 -8.16 1.02 -5.96
CA THR A 197 -7.17 0.65 -6.98
C THR A 197 -6.04 1.67 -7.00
N VAL A 198 -4.80 1.17 -6.93
CA VAL A 198 -3.58 1.99 -7.00
C VAL A 198 -2.80 1.59 -8.23
N VAL A 199 -2.64 2.52 -9.17
CA VAL A 199 -1.82 2.33 -10.36
C VAL A 199 -0.54 3.12 -10.19
N ARG A 200 0.61 2.45 -10.21
CA ARG A 200 1.92 3.10 -10.14
C ARG A 200 2.69 2.84 -11.42
N ARG A 201 3.14 3.89 -12.09
CA ARG A 201 3.88 3.84 -13.35
C ARG A 201 5.30 4.27 -13.09
N TYR A 202 6.26 3.38 -13.30
CA TYR A 202 7.67 3.60 -13.00
C TYR A 202 8.39 4.00 -14.28
N LEU A 203 8.93 5.22 -14.29
CA LEU A 203 9.60 5.81 -15.44
C LEU A 203 11.08 6.03 -15.12
N ASP A 204 11.90 5.94 -16.15
CA ASP A 204 13.32 6.31 -16.07
C ASP A 204 13.55 7.79 -16.39
N ARG A 205 14.82 8.20 -16.44
CA ARG A 205 15.21 9.60 -16.67
C ARG A 205 14.77 10.13 -18.04
N ASP A 206 14.62 9.23 -19.02
CA ASP A 206 14.18 9.54 -20.38
C ASP A 206 12.64 9.46 -20.51
N ARG A 207 11.92 9.33 -19.37
CA ARG A 207 10.47 9.12 -19.29
C ARG A 207 10.01 7.84 -20.00
N ARG A 208 10.87 6.84 -20.16
CA ARG A 208 10.46 5.53 -20.66
C ARG A 208 9.74 4.79 -19.54
N LEU A 209 8.48 4.43 -19.80
CA LEU A 209 7.70 3.55 -18.93
C LEU A 209 8.24 2.12 -19.03
N PHE A 210 8.73 1.57 -17.93
CA PHE A 210 9.36 0.25 -17.93
C PHE A 210 8.68 -0.77 -17.00
N MET A 211 7.90 -0.28 -16.03
CA MET A 211 7.10 -1.11 -15.14
C MET A 211 5.82 -0.38 -14.73
N VAL A 212 4.72 -1.12 -14.56
CA VAL A 212 3.47 -0.65 -13.98
C VAL A 212 3.00 -1.65 -12.93
N SER A 213 2.57 -1.17 -11.76
CA SER A 213 1.83 -2.00 -10.80
C SER A 213 0.38 -1.55 -10.72
N VAL A 214 -0.56 -2.49 -10.81
CA VAL A 214 -1.98 -2.25 -10.55
C VAL A 214 -2.34 -3.08 -9.32
N SER A 215 -2.57 -2.40 -8.19
CA SER A 215 -2.92 -3.03 -6.92
C SER A 215 -4.39 -2.80 -6.61
N GLU A 216 -5.13 -3.88 -6.39
CA GLU A 216 -6.56 -3.86 -6.05
C GLU A 216 -6.68 -4.24 -4.57
N HIS A 217 -7.10 -3.27 -3.75
CA HIS A 217 -7.28 -3.44 -2.32
C HIS A 217 -8.79 -3.51 -2.02
N PRO A 218 -9.28 -4.53 -1.30
CA PRO A 218 -10.65 -4.48 -0.77
C PRO A 218 -10.86 -3.22 0.08
N GLY A 219 -11.98 -2.51 -0.14
CA GLY A 219 -12.22 -1.19 0.42
C GLY A 219 -12.30 -1.15 1.95
N ASP A 220 -12.60 -2.29 2.57
CA ASP A 220 -12.59 -2.52 4.01
C ASP A 220 -11.23 -2.94 4.55
N ARG A 221 -10.21 -3.14 3.69
CA ARG A 221 -8.87 -3.62 4.07
C ARG A 221 -7.74 -2.62 3.90
N PHE A 222 -7.96 -1.51 3.19
CA PHE A 222 -6.88 -0.55 2.95
C PHE A 222 -7.38 0.88 2.80
N THR A 223 -6.78 1.80 3.54
CA THR A 223 -7.06 3.23 3.48
C THR A 223 -5.74 3.99 3.33
N TYR A 224 -5.67 4.96 2.42
CA TYR A 224 -4.61 5.99 2.45
C TYR A 224 -5.09 7.17 3.28
N SER A 225 -4.25 7.63 4.21
CA SER A 225 -4.50 8.83 5.01
C SER A 225 -3.34 9.80 4.82
N MET A 226 -3.64 11.03 4.39
CA MET A 226 -2.64 12.07 4.15
C MET A 226 -3.12 13.43 4.68
N GLY A 227 -2.22 14.18 5.31
CA GLY A 227 -2.43 15.57 5.68
C GLY A 227 -1.73 16.47 4.67
N LEU A 228 -2.40 17.52 4.22
CA LEU A 228 -1.86 18.48 3.25
C LEU A 228 -1.80 19.86 3.90
N GLU A 229 -0.64 20.52 3.80
CA GLU A 229 -0.47 21.92 4.20
C GLU A 229 -0.42 22.83 2.96
N ARG A 230 -0.87 24.08 3.13
CA ARG A 230 -0.92 25.06 2.04
C ARG A 230 0.52 25.41 1.60
N GLY A 231 0.85 25.17 0.33
CA GLY A 231 2.20 25.38 -0.21
C GLY A 231 2.74 24.22 -1.05
N TRP A 232 1.99 23.12 -1.19
CA TRP A 232 2.33 22.01 -2.08
C TRP A 232 2.45 22.50 -3.53
N GLN A 233 3.68 22.68 -4.01
CA GLN A 233 3.94 22.88 -5.42
C GLN A 233 3.75 21.53 -6.11
N SER A 234 2.76 21.44 -7.00
CA SER A 234 2.68 20.33 -7.95
C SER A 234 3.98 20.34 -8.77
N GLY A 235 4.81 19.32 -8.61
CA GLY A 235 5.89 19.06 -9.57
C GLY A 235 5.25 18.96 -10.95
N GLY A 236 5.73 19.75 -11.90
CA GLY A 236 5.09 20.00 -13.20
C GLY A 236 4.77 18.72 -13.97
N GLY A 237 3.59 18.16 -13.74
CA GLY A 237 2.97 17.12 -14.54
C GLY A 237 1.73 17.74 -15.19
N ALA A 238 1.72 17.77 -16.53
CA ALA A 238 0.59 18.26 -17.29
C ALA A 238 -0.69 17.52 -16.87
N VAL A 239 -1.62 18.27 -16.25
CA VAL A 239 -2.99 17.81 -16.02
C VAL A 239 -3.62 17.62 -17.39
N TRP A 240 -3.94 16.38 -17.74
CA TRP A 240 -4.61 16.07 -19.00
C TRP A 240 -6.07 16.53 -18.90
N SER A 241 -6.44 17.57 -19.64
CA SER A 241 -7.83 17.98 -19.83
C SER A 241 -8.49 17.03 -20.83
N GLY A 242 -9.39 16.17 -20.34
CA GLY A 242 -10.23 15.33 -21.21
C GLY A 242 -11.38 16.13 -21.82
N ALA A 243 -11.56 15.97 -23.13
CA ALA A 243 -12.83 16.13 -23.83
C ALA A 243 -13.43 14.73 -24.07
#